data_AF-A0A9D9LL28-F1
#
_entry.id   AF-A0A9D9LL28-F1
#
_cell.length_a   1.000
_cell.length_b   1.000
_cell.length_c   1.000
_cell.angle_alpha   90.00
_cell.angle_beta   90.00
_cell.angle_gamma   90.00
#
_symmetry.space_group_name_H-M   'P 1'
#
loop_
_entity.id
_entity.type
_entity.pdbx_description
1 polymer ?
#
loop_
_entity_poly.entity_id
_entity_poly.type
_entity_poly.pdbx_seq_one_letter_code
_entity_poly.pdbx_strand_id
1 'polypeptide(L)'
;MGAITGIFGYATEQLEAGTPMSYVALGILGLFAWLILYHLLHGLRRGVFRQIAHTAIMLLAAVVAFFATKYAAGYLFDTLMETSLEELLAQAGVGEMDEATMGILNSLGNETLVYLLALPVGVMVTPLVFMLLFAVLNVLFRIIYLIVRGILHIGKGHGAVQRLTGMLLGACEGLIIASILMLPFAAIIGSADEMMAAASTVADDADGAGDADDTDDTDDTDDTADTGSDMDMDAMYEEYLKPLAAHPVFAITKSIGGELVLDGLATFKLDGENSINTREEFASIMGLILVDGSKLMEADFNNLTDDDKDAMSAIIDYVDDSDYMATIMAGLLNVMGDILEDQMADAGTGDEGGIDFVTPMFSVFSGITADEVGGVLVTFKDFYFLISDEGVLEAISSGDNTALSEVFTKKVEGDPENRTVLSKAISILNGNSRTVVLVTTLTKMTFAMMAESEEMGEEIEAVYDDVKDKVNTTVAKLDECDTREEKVETAKTDIAAALTENDIELEDEIVEQLADELVNVVEAEGFDGNLTEAQFNEVMLKYYDAFMEQMEEENNNGGAGDAQ
;
A
#
# COMPACT_ATOMS: atom_id res chain seq x y z
N MET A 1 -28.55 -34.21 1.21
CA MET A 1 -27.95 -35.36 1.92
C MET A 1 -26.46 -35.15 2.17
N GLY A 2 -25.66 -34.77 1.16
CA GLY A 2 -24.20 -34.53 1.31
C GLY A 2 -23.81 -33.57 2.43
N ALA A 3 -24.49 -32.42 2.58
CA ALA A 3 -24.20 -31.47 3.66
C ALA A 3 -24.42 -32.04 5.08
N ILE A 4 -25.38 -32.96 5.27
CA ILE A 4 -25.64 -33.60 6.57
C ILE A 4 -24.56 -34.66 6.85
N THR A 5 -24.11 -35.39 5.82
CA THR A 5 -23.05 -36.40 5.98
C THR A 5 -21.70 -35.73 6.28
N GLY A 6 -21.43 -34.57 5.67
CA GLY A 6 -20.25 -33.74 5.97
C GLY A 6 -20.25 -33.19 7.40
N ILE A 7 -21.39 -32.72 7.92
CA ILE A 7 -21.50 -32.26 9.32
C ILE A 7 -21.18 -33.37 10.32
N PHE A 8 -21.67 -34.59 10.08
CA PHE A 8 -21.38 -35.72 10.97
C PHE A 8 -19.92 -36.18 10.84
N GLY A 9 -19.36 -36.24 9.63
CA GLY A 9 -17.93 -36.55 9.43
C GLY A 9 -17.03 -35.57 10.19
N TYR A 10 -17.25 -34.27 9.96
CA TYR A 10 -16.52 -33.18 10.60
C TYR A 10 -16.63 -33.21 12.14
N ALA A 11 -17.84 -33.44 12.68
CA ALA A 11 -18.02 -33.53 14.14
C ALA A 11 -17.27 -34.73 14.75
N THR A 12 -17.10 -35.82 14.00
CA THR A 12 -16.38 -37.01 14.47
C THR A 12 -14.88 -36.76 14.47
N GLU A 13 -14.38 -36.13 13.41
CA GLU A 13 -12.97 -35.72 13.26
C GLU A 13 -12.53 -34.72 14.35
N GLN A 14 -13.37 -33.71 14.64
CA GLN A 14 -13.10 -32.75 15.71
C GLN A 14 -13.16 -33.38 17.12
N LEU A 15 -14.04 -34.37 17.33
CA LEU A 15 -14.07 -35.13 18.59
C LEU A 15 -12.82 -35.99 18.79
N GLU A 16 -12.18 -36.43 17.70
CA GLU A 16 -10.93 -37.20 17.74
C GLU A 16 -9.70 -36.32 17.91
N ALA A 17 -9.70 -35.10 17.37
CA ALA A 17 -8.60 -34.13 17.50
C ALA A 17 -8.45 -33.56 18.93
N GLY A 18 -9.55 -33.30 19.63
CA GLY A 18 -9.54 -32.96 21.06
C GLY A 18 -8.87 -31.63 21.45
N THR A 19 -8.64 -30.72 20.49
CA THR A 19 -7.99 -29.42 20.72
C THR A 19 -9.00 -28.37 21.24
N PRO A 20 -8.54 -27.25 21.85
CA PRO A 20 -9.41 -26.13 22.24
C PRO A 20 -10.31 -25.65 21.09
N MET A 21 -9.77 -25.61 19.87
CA MET A 21 -10.51 -25.23 18.67
C MET A 21 -11.57 -26.23 18.26
N SER A 22 -11.32 -27.53 18.43
CA SER A 22 -12.33 -28.55 18.22
C SER A 22 -13.56 -28.34 19.11
N TYR A 23 -13.39 -27.87 20.36
CA TYR A 23 -14.52 -27.55 21.23
C TYR A 23 -15.32 -26.32 20.78
N VAL A 24 -14.64 -25.29 20.25
CA VAL A 24 -15.29 -24.09 19.68
C VAL A 24 -16.10 -24.48 18.45
N ALA A 25 -15.52 -25.25 17.53
CA ALA A 25 -16.19 -25.77 16.34
C ALA A 25 -17.41 -26.64 16.69
N LEU A 26 -17.27 -27.57 17.64
CA LEU A 26 -18.39 -28.37 18.15
C LEU A 26 -19.46 -27.51 18.84
N GLY A 27 -19.07 -26.43 19.51
CA GLY A 27 -19.97 -25.43 20.09
C GLY A 27 -20.83 -24.73 19.04
N ILE A 28 -20.21 -24.25 17.95
CA ILE A 28 -20.89 -23.61 16.81
C ILE A 28 -21.89 -24.60 16.17
N LEU A 29 -21.44 -25.83 15.91
CA LEU A 29 -22.26 -26.89 15.33
C LEU A 29 -23.44 -27.27 16.25
N GLY A 30 -23.19 -27.36 17.55
CA GLY A 30 -24.22 -27.61 18.57
C GLY A 30 -25.27 -26.50 18.62
N LEU A 31 -24.84 -25.23 18.60
CA LEU A 31 -25.74 -24.07 18.59
C LEU A 31 -26.57 -24.02 17.30
N PHE A 32 -25.96 -24.25 16.14
CA PHE A 32 -26.62 -24.32 14.84
C PHE A 32 -27.68 -25.43 14.80
N ALA A 33 -27.32 -26.64 15.23
CA ALA A 33 -28.23 -27.78 15.31
C ALA A 33 -29.38 -27.54 16.30
N TRP A 34 -29.09 -26.91 17.45
CA TRP A 34 -30.09 -26.56 18.46
C TRP A 34 -31.13 -25.57 17.91
N LEU A 35 -30.71 -24.55 17.17
CA LEU A 35 -31.61 -23.57 16.56
C LEU A 35 -32.56 -24.20 15.53
N ILE A 36 -32.04 -25.11 14.71
CA ILE A 36 -32.85 -25.87 13.74
C ILE A 36 -33.84 -26.76 14.49
N LEU A 37 -33.39 -27.51 15.50
CA LEU A 37 -34.24 -28.39 16.29
C LEU A 37 -35.35 -27.61 17.01
N TYR A 38 -35.02 -26.45 17.59
CA TYR A 38 -35.97 -25.58 18.25
C TYR A 38 -37.08 -25.14 17.29
N HIS A 39 -36.73 -24.65 16.09
CA HIS A 39 -37.72 -24.20 15.11
C HIS A 39 -38.50 -25.37 14.48
N LEU A 40 -37.87 -26.53 14.31
CA LEU A 40 -38.52 -27.77 13.89
C LEU A 40 -39.63 -28.18 14.87
N LEU A 41 -39.34 -28.21 16.18
CA LEU A 41 -40.31 -28.51 17.24
C LEU A 41 -41.44 -27.47 17.29
N HIS A 42 -41.10 -26.20 17.10
CA HIS A 42 -42.09 -25.12 17.05
C HIS A 42 -42.98 -25.19 15.80
N GLY A 43 -42.43 -25.56 14.64
CA GLY A 43 -43.15 -25.78 13.39
C GLY A 43 -44.18 -26.91 13.51
N LEU A 44 -43.80 -28.00 14.19
CA LEU A 44 -44.70 -29.10 14.52
C LEU A 44 -45.89 -28.64 15.39
N ARG A 45 -45.65 -27.75 16.36
CA ARG A 45 -46.68 -27.21 17.27
C ARG A 45 -47.59 -26.17 16.61
N ARG A 46 -47.08 -25.39 15.65
CA ARG A 46 -47.80 -24.28 14.99
C ARG A 46 -48.65 -24.74 13.80
N GLY A 47 -48.19 -25.75 13.05
CA GLY A 47 -48.81 -26.22 11.79
C GLY A 47 -48.54 -25.28 10.60
N VAL A 48 -48.74 -25.77 9.37
CA VAL A 48 -48.30 -25.10 8.11
C VAL A 48 -48.66 -23.62 8.02
N PHE A 49 -49.95 -23.26 8.12
CA PHE A 49 -50.41 -21.89 7.83
C PHE A 49 -49.80 -20.85 8.78
N ARG A 50 -49.64 -21.21 10.06
CA ARG A 50 -49.02 -20.31 11.04
C ARG A 50 -47.51 -20.26 10.87
N GLN A 51 -46.90 -21.33 10.39
CA GLN A 51 -45.48 -21.36 10.09
C GLN A 51 -45.17 -20.47 8.89
N ILE A 52 -45.94 -20.56 7.79
CA ILE A 52 -45.79 -19.70 6.61
C ILE A 52 -45.87 -18.22 7.01
N ALA A 53 -46.86 -17.82 7.82
CA ALA A 53 -46.98 -16.44 8.27
C ALA A 53 -45.75 -15.99 9.09
N HIS A 54 -45.22 -16.86 9.97
CA HIS A 54 -44.02 -16.57 10.73
C HIS A 54 -42.78 -16.44 9.85
N THR A 55 -42.60 -17.35 8.89
CA THR A 55 -41.49 -17.32 7.95
C THR A 55 -41.55 -16.07 7.08
N ALA A 56 -42.73 -15.68 6.59
CA ALA A 56 -42.91 -14.44 5.82
C ALA A 56 -42.57 -13.19 6.64
N ILE A 57 -42.99 -13.14 7.90
CA ILE A 57 -42.62 -12.05 8.83
C ILE A 57 -41.11 -12.01 9.07
N MET A 58 -40.48 -13.16 9.24
CA MET A 58 -39.03 -13.27 9.43
C MET A 58 -38.28 -12.77 8.20
N LEU A 59 -38.68 -13.18 7.00
CA LEU A 59 -38.09 -12.68 5.75
C LEU A 59 -38.29 -11.18 5.59
N LEU A 60 -39.47 -10.66 5.93
CA LEU A 60 -39.71 -9.22 5.93
C LEU A 60 -38.80 -8.50 6.93
N ALA A 61 -38.58 -9.06 8.12
CA ALA A 61 -37.63 -8.52 9.10
C ALA A 61 -36.21 -8.47 8.54
N ALA A 62 -35.77 -9.53 7.86
CA ALA A 62 -34.44 -9.59 7.25
C ALA A 62 -34.28 -8.54 6.14
N VAL A 63 -35.26 -8.40 5.25
CA VAL A 63 -35.22 -7.39 4.18
C VAL A 63 -35.22 -5.97 4.75
N VAL A 64 -36.09 -5.68 5.72
CA VAL A 64 -36.13 -4.35 6.35
C VAL A 64 -34.84 -4.08 7.12
N ALA A 65 -34.29 -5.07 7.83
CA ALA A 65 -33.01 -4.96 8.51
C ALA A 65 -31.89 -4.65 7.53
N PHE A 66 -31.83 -5.32 6.38
CA PHE A 66 -30.79 -5.11 5.37
C PHE A 66 -30.78 -3.66 4.87
N PHE A 67 -31.94 -3.14 4.45
CA PHE A 67 -32.03 -1.76 3.99
C PHE A 67 -31.82 -0.75 5.12
N ALA A 68 -32.29 -1.03 6.34
CA ALA A 68 -32.06 -0.17 7.49
C ALA A 68 -30.58 -0.12 7.88
N THR A 69 -29.88 -1.25 7.85
CA THR A 69 -28.43 -1.31 8.06
C THR A 69 -27.70 -0.53 6.99
N LYS A 70 -28.09 -0.67 5.72
CA LYS A 70 -27.49 0.10 4.63
C LYS A 70 -27.63 1.59 4.80
N TYR A 71 -28.84 2.02 5.16
CA TYR A 71 -29.11 3.43 5.44
C TYR A 71 -28.32 3.92 6.66
N ALA A 72 -28.27 3.13 7.74
CA ALA A 72 -27.53 3.48 8.95
C ALA A 72 -26.02 3.55 8.72
N ALA A 73 -25.46 2.63 7.93
CA ALA A 73 -24.05 2.63 7.58
C ALA A 73 -23.69 3.82 6.69
N GLY A 74 -24.50 4.14 5.67
CA GLY A 74 -24.31 5.36 4.87
C GLY A 74 -24.34 6.63 5.72
N TYR A 75 -25.32 6.75 6.63
CA TYR A 75 -25.38 7.87 7.58
C TYR A 75 -24.18 7.92 8.52
N LEU A 76 -23.67 6.76 8.96
CA LEU A 76 -22.48 6.68 9.80
C LEU A 76 -21.26 7.16 9.03
N PHE A 77 -21.09 6.78 7.77
CA PHE A 77 -20.03 7.29 6.90
C PHE A 77 -20.12 8.79 6.66
N ASP A 78 -21.30 9.31 6.32
CA ASP A 78 -21.52 10.76 6.17
C ASP A 78 -21.16 11.51 7.46
N THR A 79 -21.53 10.95 8.63
CA THR A 79 -21.19 11.54 9.92
C THR A 79 -19.69 11.46 10.19
N LEU A 80 -19.02 10.35 9.86
CA LEU A 80 -17.57 10.21 10.01
C LEU A 80 -16.81 11.25 9.16
N MET A 81 -17.27 11.52 7.93
CA MET A 81 -16.71 12.58 7.06
C MET A 81 -16.84 13.98 7.66
N GLU A 82 -17.93 14.23 8.39
CA GLU A 82 -18.20 15.54 9.02
C GLU A 82 -17.60 15.68 10.43
N THR A 83 -17.13 14.59 11.05
CA THR A 83 -16.62 14.58 12.42
C THR A 83 -15.10 14.74 12.42
N SER A 84 -14.57 15.58 13.33
CA SER A 84 -13.11 15.68 13.47
C SER A 84 -12.54 14.42 14.11
N LEU A 85 -11.32 14.06 13.75
CA LEU A 85 -10.58 12.95 14.33
C LEU A 85 -10.49 13.00 15.86
N GLU A 86 -10.26 14.18 16.43
CA GLU A 86 -10.23 14.39 17.89
C GLU A 86 -11.55 13.95 18.53
N GLU A 87 -12.68 14.26 17.89
CA GLU A 87 -13.99 13.85 18.35
C GLU A 87 -14.24 12.35 18.13
N LEU A 88 -13.70 11.76 17.05
CA LEU A 88 -13.75 10.30 16.82
C LEU A 88 -12.95 9.51 17.86
N LEU A 89 -11.72 9.93 18.17
CA LEU A 89 -10.86 9.30 19.18
C LEU A 89 -11.43 9.44 20.59
N ALA A 90 -11.96 10.62 20.92
CA ALA A 90 -12.67 10.85 22.18
C ALA A 90 -13.92 9.97 22.31
N GLN A 91 -14.67 9.77 21.21
CA GLN A 91 -15.83 8.87 21.19
C GLN A 91 -15.45 7.40 21.26
N ALA A 92 -14.33 7.00 20.64
CA ALA A 92 -13.78 5.65 20.73
C ALA A 92 -13.22 5.32 22.13
N GLY A 93 -13.11 6.32 23.02
CA GLY A 93 -12.59 6.14 24.37
C GLY A 93 -11.09 5.82 24.38
N VAL A 94 -10.41 6.14 23.28
CA VAL A 94 -8.95 6.23 23.29
C VAL A 94 -8.62 7.35 24.29
N GLY A 95 -7.77 7.05 25.29
CA GLY A 95 -7.34 8.05 26.26
C GLY A 95 -6.65 9.23 25.58
N GLU A 96 -6.15 10.20 26.35
CA GLU A 96 -5.24 11.22 25.80
C GLU A 96 -4.12 10.51 25.03
N MET A 97 -4.22 10.51 23.70
CA MET A 97 -3.11 10.16 22.82
C MET A 97 -2.07 11.25 23.00
N ASP A 98 -0.81 10.86 22.96
CA ASP A 98 0.28 11.82 22.98
C ASP A 98 0.10 12.84 21.84
N GLU A 99 0.53 14.07 22.09
CA GLU A 99 0.38 15.21 21.18
C GLU A 99 1.06 14.94 19.83
N ALA A 100 2.16 14.16 19.81
CA ALA A 100 2.79 13.73 18.56
C ALA A 100 1.90 12.75 17.79
N THR A 101 1.34 11.73 18.45
CA THR A 101 0.43 10.78 17.81
C THR A 101 -0.86 11.45 17.29
N MET A 102 -1.40 12.42 18.02
CA MET A 102 -2.53 13.26 17.57
C MET A 102 -2.16 14.15 16.40
N GLY A 103 -0.93 14.70 16.37
CA GLY A 103 -0.40 15.46 15.25
C GLY A 103 -0.37 14.63 13.96
N ILE A 104 0.19 13.41 14.04
CA ILE A 104 0.26 12.43 12.94
C ILE A 104 -1.13 12.09 12.40
N LEU A 105 -2.05 11.79 13.31
CA LEU A 105 -3.41 11.41 12.92
C LEU A 105 -4.14 12.61 12.28
N ASN A 106 -3.96 13.82 12.80
CA ASN A 106 -4.56 15.04 12.22
C ASN A 106 -3.98 15.40 10.84
N SER A 107 -2.71 15.08 10.57
CA SER A 107 -2.08 15.35 9.27
C SER A 107 -2.49 14.35 8.17
N LEU A 108 -3.02 13.16 8.51
CA LEU A 108 -3.55 12.22 7.51
C LEU A 108 -4.74 12.79 6.71
N GLY A 109 -5.43 13.79 7.26
CA GLY A 109 -6.65 14.35 6.70
C GLY A 109 -7.88 13.48 6.93
N ASN A 110 -9.05 14.12 6.99
CA ASN A 110 -10.32 13.44 7.30
C ASN A 110 -10.68 12.35 6.27
N GLU A 111 -10.35 12.57 5.02
CA GLU A 111 -10.66 11.65 3.92
C GLU A 111 -9.93 10.31 4.08
N THR A 112 -8.60 10.33 4.24
CA THR A 112 -7.76 9.15 4.53
C THR A 112 -8.26 8.39 5.77
N LEU A 113 -8.60 9.11 6.83
CA LEU A 113 -9.09 8.51 8.08
C LEU A 113 -10.44 7.81 7.90
N VAL A 114 -11.35 8.41 7.12
CA VAL A 114 -12.66 7.82 6.84
C VAL A 114 -12.52 6.57 6.02
N TYR A 115 -11.64 6.59 5.01
CA TYR A 115 -11.27 5.38 4.29
C TYR A 115 -10.70 4.36 5.30
N LEU A 116 -9.64 4.63 6.04
CA LEU A 116 -9.06 3.67 7.00
C LEU A 116 -10.08 3.08 8.02
N LEU A 117 -11.07 3.87 8.44
CA LEU A 117 -12.19 3.41 9.29
C LEU A 117 -13.28 2.62 8.55
N ALA A 118 -13.43 2.80 7.24
CA ALA A 118 -14.44 2.12 6.42
C ALA A 118 -14.21 0.61 6.28
N LEU A 119 -12.96 0.15 6.23
CA LEU A 119 -12.65 -1.28 6.17
C LEU A 119 -13.22 -2.06 7.37
N PRO A 120 -12.85 -1.75 8.63
CA PRO A 120 -13.38 -2.49 9.77
C PRO A 120 -14.88 -2.29 9.96
N VAL A 121 -15.42 -1.11 9.62
CA VAL A 121 -16.87 -0.85 9.70
C VAL A 121 -17.66 -1.71 8.70
N GLY A 122 -17.17 -1.83 7.47
CA GLY A 122 -17.81 -2.63 6.43
C GLY A 122 -17.72 -4.13 6.70
N VAL A 123 -16.55 -4.62 7.09
CA VAL A 123 -16.28 -6.04 7.29
C VAL A 123 -16.87 -6.58 8.60
N MET A 124 -16.81 -5.82 9.69
CA MET A 124 -17.20 -6.31 11.03
C MET A 124 -18.46 -5.64 11.59
N VAL A 125 -18.51 -4.31 11.59
CA VAL A 125 -19.58 -3.56 12.28
C VAL A 125 -20.92 -3.72 11.54
N THR A 126 -20.91 -3.64 10.22
CA THR A 126 -22.13 -3.67 9.41
C THR A 126 -22.87 -5.02 9.51
N PRO A 127 -22.22 -6.19 9.40
CA PRO A 127 -22.85 -7.47 9.68
C PRO A 127 -23.40 -7.60 11.11
N LEU A 128 -22.69 -7.08 12.12
CA LEU A 128 -23.16 -7.08 13.51
C LEU A 128 -24.41 -6.22 13.69
N VAL A 129 -24.42 -5.00 13.13
CA VAL A 129 -25.58 -4.09 13.16
C VAL A 129 -26.78 -4.72 12.44
N PHE A 130 -26.56 -5.38 11.29
CA PHE A 130 -27.58 -6.16 10.61
C PHE A 130 -28.16 -7.27 11.50
N MET A 131 -27.31 -8.03 12.18
CA MET A 131 -27.77 -9.09 13.09
C MET A 131 -28.64 -8.52 14.22
N LEU A 132 -28.20 -7.42 14.85
CA LEU A 132 -28.92 -6.76 15.94
C LEU A 132 -30.26 -6.18 15.47
N LEU A 133 -30.27 -5.45 14.36
CA LEU A 133 -31.50 -4.90 13.77
C LEU A 133 -32.47 -5.99 13.37
N PHE A 134 -31.98 -7.08 12.77
CA PHE A 134 -32.79 -8.25 12.45
C PHE A 134 -33.41 -8.85 13.70
N ALA A 135 -32.63 -9.05 14.77
CA ALA A 135 -33.14 -9.60 16.04
C ALA A 135 -34.25 -8.71 16.63
N VAL A 136 -34.03 -7.39 16.69
CA VAL A 136 -35.00 -6.41 17.20
C VAL A 136 -36.27 -6.38 16.35
N LEU A 137 -36.13 -6.25 15.02
CA LEU A 137 -37.27 -6.20 14.10
C LEU A 137 -38.07 -7.51 14.09
N ASN A 138 -37.40 -8.66 14.19
CA ASN A 138 -38.05 -9.96 14.28
C ASN A 138 -38.86 -10.07 15.59
N VAL A 139 -38.32 -9.61 16.72
CA VAL A 139 -39.08 -9.55 17.99
C VAL A 139 -40.28 -8.60 17.85
N LEU A 140 -40.09 -7.42 17.27
CA LEU A 140 -41.15 -6.43 17.09
C LEU A 140 -42.28 -6.95 16.19
N PHE A 141 -41.96 -7.49 15.02
CA PHE A 141 -42.96 -8.08 14.14
C PHE A 141 -43.63 -9.33 14.74
N ARG A 142 -42.91 -10.12 15.57
CA ARG A 142 -43.52 -11.21 16.33
C ARG A 142 -44.55 -10.68 17.35
N ILE A 143 -44.26 -9.57 18.04
CA ILE A 143 -45.22 -8.92 18.95
C ILE A 143 -46.46 -8.44 18.17
N ILE A 144 -46.26 -7.75 17.04
CA ILE A 144 -47.36 -7.29 16.17
C ILE A 144 -48.22 -8.48 15.72
N TYR A 145 -47.57 -9.56 15.27
CA TYR A 145 -48.27 -10.76 14.85
C TYR A 145 -49.05 -11.42 15.99
N LEU A 146 -48.53 -11.45 17.22
CA LEU A 146 -49.26 -11.96 18.38
C LEU A 146 -50.53 -11.14 18.65
N ILE A 147 -50.45 -9.81 18.52
CA ILE A 147 -51.61 -8.90 18.67
C ILE A 147 -52.64 -9.15 17.55
N VAL A 148 -52.21 -9.12 16.29
CA VAL A 148 -53.07 -9.35 15.11
C VAL A 148 -53.74 -10.73 15.18
N ARG A 149 -53.00 -11.75 15.62
CA ARG A 149 -53.53 -13.10 15.81
C ARG A 149 -54.56 -13.15 16.94
N GLY A 150 -54.36 -12.41 18.03
CA GLY A 150 -55.33 -12.29 19.12
C GLY A 150 -56.68 -11.74 18.65
N ILE A 151 -56.64 -10.88 17.63
CA ILE A 151 -57.83 -10.26 17.04
C ILE A 151 -58.48 -11.18 15.99
N LEU A 152 -57.70 -11.72 15.05
CA LEU A 152 -58.20 -12.43 13.85
C LEU A 152 -58.51 -13.92 14.06
N HIS A 153 -58.26 -14.49 15.24
CA HIS A 153 -58.60 -15.89 15.59
C HIS A 153 -58.19 -16.94 14.54
N ILE A 154 -57.01 -16.75 13.90
CA ILE A 154 -56.52 -17.62 12.82
C ILE A 154 -56.49 -19.09 13.29
N GLY A 155 -57.28 -19.94 12.64
CA GLY A 155 -57.48 -21.35 13.01
C GLY A 155 -56.20 -22.21 12.93
N LYS A 156 -56.22 -23.37 13.60
CA LYS A 156 -55.20 -24.41 13.41
C LYS A 156 -55.73 -25.46 12.44
N GLY A 157 -54.99 -25.75 11.38
CA GLY A 157 -55.22 -26.96 10.57
C GLY A 157 -54.86 -28.20 11.39
N HIS A 158 -55.79 -29.17 11.48
CA HIS A 158 -55.60 -30.41 12.23
C HIS A 158 -55.47 -31.59 11.25
N GLY A 159 -54.24 -31.87 10.81
CA GLY A 159 -53.91 -33.04 10.00
C GLY A 159 -52.44 -33.44 10.14
N ALA A 160 -52.13 -34.74 10.08
CA ALA A 160 -50.76 -35.26 10.24
C ALA A 160 -49.80 -34.73 9.15
N VAL A 161 -50.26 -34.69 7.90
CA VAL A 161 -49.49 -34.12 6.76
C VAL A 161 -49.21 -32.63 6.98
N GLN A 162 -50.20 -31.86 7.47
CA GLN A 162 -50.02 -30.44 7.78
C GLN A 162 -49.07 -30.19 8.96
N ARG A 163 -48.93 -31.13 9.89
CA ARG A 163 -47.94 -31.03 10.97
C ARG A 163 -46.54 -31.34 10.47
N LEU A 164 -46.40 -32.34 9.60
CA LEU A 164 -45.12 -32.68 8.97
C LEU A 164 -44.61 -31.55 8.07
N THR A 165 -45.45 -30.97 7.23
CA THR A 165 -45.07 -29.82 6.39
C THR A 165 -44.75 -28.58 7.25
N GLY A 166 -45.46 -28.37 8.37
CA GLY A 166 -45.15 -27.30 9.32
C GLY A 166 -43.80 -27.51 10.02
N MET A 167 -43.44 -28.76 10.31
CA MET A 167 -42.13 -29.13 10.87
C MET A 167 -40.99 -28.87 9.88
N LEU A 168 -41.16 -29.24 8.61
CA LEU A 168 -40.17 -28.97 7.54
C LEU A 168 -39.95 -27.47 7.33
N LEU A 169 -41.04 -26.69 7.22
CA LEU A 169 -40.95 -25.24 7.13
C LEU A 169 -40.30 -24.62 8.36
N GLY A 170 -40.54 -25.19 9.55
CA GLY A 170 -39.85 -24.80 10.78
C GLY A 170 -38.36 -25.06 10.73
N ALA A 171 -37.93 -26.21 10.21
CA ALA A 171 -36.51 -26.50 10.02
C ALA A 171 -35.85 -25.52 9.04
N CYS A 172 -36.52 -25.20 7.91
CA CYS A 172 -36.03 -24.19 6.96
C CYS A 172 -35.93 -22.79 7.60
N GLU A 173 -36.93 -22.36 8.36
CA GLU A 173 -36.89 -21.07 9.09
C GLU A 173 -35.75 -21.05 10.11
N GLY A 174 -35.56 -22.13 10.86
CA GLY A 174 -34.47 -22.25 11.82
C GLY A 174 -33.09 -22.19 11.16
N LEU A 175 -32.96 -22.82 9.98
CA LEU A 175 -31.74 -22.76 9.19
C LEU A 175 -31.46 -21.32 8.69
N ILE A 176 -32.46 -20.60 8.19
CA ILE A 176 -32.28 -19.20 7.73
C ILE A 176 -31.88 -18.30 8.91
N ILE A 177 -32.55 -18.42 10.05
CA ILE A 177 -32.22 -17.62 11.24
C ILE A 177 -30.80 -17.96 11.74
N ALA A 178 -30.44 -19.24 11.78
CA ALA A 178 -29.11 -19.65 12.20
C ALA A 178 -28.03 -19.12 11.24
N SER A 179 -28.26 -19.17 9.92
CA SER A 179 -27.36 -18.57 8.94
C SER A 179 -27.23 -17.05 9.11
N ILE A 180 -28.33 -16.32 9.32
CA ILE A 180 -28.27 -14.86 9.59
C ILE A 180 -27.47 -14.55 10.86
N LEU A 181 -27.61 -15.34 11.92
CA LEU A 181 -26.85 -15.16 13.16
C LEU A 181 -25.37 -15.52 13.00
N MET A 182 -25.03 -16.39 12.05
CA MET A 182 -23.65 -16.76 11.76
C MET A 182 -22.98 -15.84 10.74
N LEU A 183 -23.71 -14.94 10.09
CA LEU A 183 -23.17 -14.04 9.06
C LEU A 183 -21.97 -13.22 9.54
N PRO A 184 -21.96 -12.59 10.73
CA PRO A 184 -20.80 -11.80 11.15
C PRO A 184 -19.55 -12.65 11.40
N PHE A 185 -19.73 -13.87 11.90
CA PHE A 185 -18.63 -14.83 12.04
C PHE A 185 -18.12 -15.29 10.68
N ALA A 186 -19.04 -15.57 9.74
CA ALA A 186 -18.69 -15.91 8.36
C ALA A 186 -17.99 -14.76 7.62
N ALA A 187 -18.32 -13.49 7.94
CA ALA A 187 -17.66 -12.31 7.42
C ALA A 187 -16.22 -12.20 7.92
N ILE A 188 -16.02 -12.24 9.24
CA ILE A 188 -14.69 -12.13 9.86
C ILE A 188 -13.77 -13.28 9.42
N ILE A 189 -14.28 -14.51 9.49
CA ILE A 189 -13.50 -15.71 9.13
C ILE A 189 -13.29 -15.77 7.61
N GLY A 190 -14.30 -15.35 6.82
CA GLY A 190 -14.20 -15.28 5.37
C GLY A 190 -13.16 -14.26 4.90
N SER A 191 -13.13 -13.08 5.52
CA SER A 191 -12.08 -12.08 5.25
C SER A 191 -10.71 -12.59 5.63
N ALA A 192 -10.55 -13.25 6.79
CA ALA A 192 -9.26 -13.84 7.16
C ALA A 192 -8.78 -14.93 6.18
N ASP A 193 -9.70 -15.72 5.63
CA ASP A 193 -9.40 -16.74 4.60
C ASP A 193 -9.06 -16.10 3.25
N GLU A 194 -9.79 -15.06 2.84
CA GLU A 194 -9.51 -14.28 1.61
C GLU A 194 -8.16 -13.56 1.70
N MET A 195 -7.79 -13.02 2.87
CA MET A 195 -6.49 -12.41 3.14
C MET A 195 -5.35 -13.41 2.95
N MET A 196 -5.48 -14.61 3.51
CA MET A 196 -4.43 -15.62 3.45
C MET A 196 -4.41 -16.37 2.11
N ALA A 197 -5.54 -16.43 1.41
CA ALA A 197 -5.57 -16.89 0.03
C ALA A 197 -4.86 -15.89 -0.91
N ALA A 198 -5.12 -14.59 -0.76
CA ALA A 198 -4.41 -13.54 -1.49
C ALA A 198 -2.89 -13.60 -1.20
N ALA A 199 -2.53 -13.85 0.06
CA ALA A 199 -1.15 -14.09 0.47
C ALA A 199 -0.50 -15.29 -0.27
N SER A 200 -1.22 -16.41 -0.39
CA SER A 200 -0.71 -17.62 -1.05
C SER A 200 -0.61 -17.53 -2.57
N THR A 201 -1.52 -16.80 -3.24
CA THR A 201 -1.49 -16.67 -4.71
C THR A 201 -0.35 -15.81 -5.21
N VAL A 202 0.08 -14.82 -4.42
CA VAL A 202 1.25 -13.98 -4.76
C VAL A 202 2.56 -14.74 -4.50
N ALA A 203 2.59 -15.64 -3.51
CA ALA A 203 3.72 -16.54 -3.29
C ALA A 203 3.91 -17.55 -4.45
N ASP A 204 2.84 -18.17 -4.93
CA ASP A 204 2.89 -19.13 -6.06
C ASP A 204 3.25 -18.45 -7.41
N ASP A 205 2.90 -17.17 -7.60
CA ASP A 205 3.27 -16.41 -8.81
C ASP A 205 4.73 -15.88 -8.76
N ALA A 206 5.30 -15.67 -7.57
CA ALA A 206 6.73 -15.36 -7.37
C ALA A 206 7.62 -16.61 -7.50
N ASP A 207 7.18 -17.77 -6.98
CA ASP A 207 7.91 -19.05 -7.11
C ASP A 207 7.81 -19.69 -8.51
N GLY A 208 7.00 -19.10 -9.42
CA GLY A 208 6.86 -19.53 -10.81
C GLY A 208 8.12 -19.40 -11.68
N ALA A 209 9.20 -18.81 -11.16
CA ALA A 209 10.50 -18.68 -11.81
C ALA A 209 11.64 -19.45 -11.09
N GLY A 210 11.35 -20.53 -10.36
CA GLY A 210 12.38 -21.36 -9.73
C GLY A 210 12.02 -22.85 -9.72
N ASP A 211 12.39 -23.57 -10.78
CA ASP A 211 12.22 -25.02 -10.87
C ASP A 211 13.04 -25.72 -9.75
N ALA A 212 12.32 -26.31 -8.80
CA ALA A 212 12.66 -27.46 -7.96
C ALA A 212 14.14 -27.79 -7.70
N ASP A 213 14.56 -27.72 -6.43
CA ASP A 213 15.34 -28.82 -5.86
C ASP A 213 14.86 -29.15 -4.44
N ASP A 214 14.49 -30.41 -4.27
CA ASP A 214 14.19 -31.06 -3.00
C ASP A 214 15.40 -30.96 -2.06
N THR A 215 15.26 -30.27 -0.92
CA THR A 215 16.03 -30.62 0.27
C THR A 215 15.12 -30.75 1.48
N ASP A 216 14.51 -31.94 1.55
CA ASP A 216 14.20 -32.66 2.78
C ASP A 216 15.50 -32.80 3.60
N ASP A 217 15.71 -31.93 4.58
CA ASP A 217 16.62 -32.18 5.71
C ASP A 217 16.11 -31.50 6.97
N THR A 218 15.32 -32.27 7.71
CA THR A 218 15.18 -32.15 9.16
C THR A 218 16.55 -32.38 9.83
N ASP A 219 17.14 -31.38 10.49
CA ASP A 219 17.72 -31.56 11.83
C ASP A 219 18.26 -30.24 12.45
N ASP A 220 17.94 -30.11 13.74
CA ASP A 220 18.73 -29.44 14.79
C ASP A 220 19.23 -27.99 14.58
N THR A 221 18.48 -27.02 15.12
CA THR A 221 19.08 -25.87 15.82
C THR A 221 18.29 -25.48 17.08
N ASP A 222 18.81 -25.99 18.19
CA ASP A 222 19.06 -25.39 19.51
C ASP A 222 18.12 -24.31 20.11
N ASP A 223 17.76 -24.60 21.36
CA ASP A 223 17.15 -23.72 22.36
C ASP A 223 17.84 -22.34 22.44
N THR A 224 17.20 -21.30 21.89
CA THR A 224 17.24 -19.97 22.49
C THR A 224 15.82 -19.49 22.74
N ALA A 225 15.41 -19.61 24.00
CA ALA A 225 14.26 -18.91 24.56
C ALA A 225 14.51 -17.41 24.50
N ASP A 226 14.18 -16.79 23.37
CA ASP A 226 13.91 -15.37 23.29
C ASP A 226 12.41 -15.14 23.53
N THR A 227 12.10 -14.39 24.57
CA THR A 227 10.74 -14.05 24.97
C THR A 227 10.34 -12.73 24.32
N GLY A 228 10.37 -12.70 22.99
CA GLY A 228 9.63 -11.75 22.16
C GLY A 228 8.49 -12.54 21.52
N SER A 229 7.24 -12.14 21.76
CA SER A 229 6.07 -12.84 21.23
C SER A 229 5.88 -12.51 19.75
N ASP A 230 6.69 -13.10 18.89
CA ASP A 230 6.38 -13.19 17.47
C ASP A 230 5.26 -14.23 17.35
N MET A 231 4.04 -13.73 17.31
CA MET A 231 2.89 -14.57 17.02
C MET A 231 2.99 -14.91 15.54
N ASP A 232 3.53 -16.09 15.25
CA ASP A 232 3.57 -16.67 13.90
C ASP A 232 2.14 -16.68 13.33
N MET A 233 1.86 -15.72 12.46
CA MET A 233 0.54 -15.47 11.88
C MET A 233 0.12 -16.63 10.96
N ASP A 234 1.09 -17.33 10.37
CA ASP A 234 0.86 -18.52 9.54
C ASP A 234 0.43 -19.69 10.41
N ALA A 235 1.10 -19.90 11.55
CA ALA A 235 0.66 -20.88 12.54
C ALA A 235 -0.74 -20.55 13.09
N MET A 236 -1.03 -19.27 13.36
CA MET A 236 -2.37 -18.85 13.79
C MET A 236 -3.43 -19.11 12.71
N TYR A 237 -3.12 -18.85 11.45
CA TYR A 237 -4.04 -19.11 10.34
C TYR A 237 -4.28 -20.60 10.13
N GLU A 238 -3.22 -21.40 9.97
CA GLU A 238 -3.31 -22.83 9.70
C GLU A 238 -3.91 -23.62 10.86
N GLU A 239 -3.58 -23.29 12.12
CA GLU A 239 -4.08 -24.02 13.29
C GLU A 239 -5.49 -23.58 13.71
N TYR A 240 -5.85 -22.30 13.53
CA TYR A 240 -7.10 -21.74 14.09
C TYR A 240 -8.09 -21.25 13.01
N LEU A 241 -7.67 -20.39 12.09
CA LEU A 241 -8.59 -19.69 11.18
C LEU A 241 -9.02 -20.55 9.99
N LYS A 242 -8.11 -21.26 9.33
CA LYS A 242 -8.39 -22.13 8.18
C LYS A 242 -9.32 -23.31 8.52
N PRO A 243 -9.15 -24.02 9.66
CA PRO A 243 -10.11 -25.03 10.09
C PRO A 243 -11.49 -24.45 10.41
N LEU A 244 -11.54 -23.23 10.95
CA LEU A 244 -12.78 -22.49 11.15
C LEU A 244 -13.43 -22.08 9.83
N ALA A 245 -12.68 -21.58 8.85
CA ALA A 245 -13.18 -21.18 7.54
C ALA A 245 -13.79 -22.37 6.78
N ALA A 246 -13.14 -23.53 6.85
CA ALA A 246 -13.62 -24.79 6.30
C ALA A 246 -14.84 -25.37 7.04
N HIS A 247 -15.29 -24.76 8.14
CA HIS A 247 -16.37 -25.31 8.95
C HIS A 247 -17.70 -25.39 8.16
N PRO A 248 -18.40 -26.53 8.19
CA PRO A 248 -19.56 -26.77 7.32
C PRO A 248 -20.74 -25.82 7.57
N VAL A 249 -20.85 -25.25 8.78
CA VAL A 249 -21.88 -24.24 9.10
C VAL A 249 -21.67 -22.94 8.32
N PHE A 250 -20.43 -22.51 8.10
CA PHE A 250 -20.15 -21.31 7.32
C PHE A 250 -20.34 -21.56 5.83
N ALA A 251 -19.90 -22.71 5.32
CA ALA A 251 -20.19 -23.13 3.95
C ALA A 251 -21.71 -23.16 3.67
N ILE A 252 -22.51 -23.70 4.59
CA ILE A 252 -23.98 -23.68 4.49
C ILE A 252 -24.51 -22.24 4.52
N THR A 253 -23.99 -21.40 5.41
CA THR A 253 -24.40 -20.00 5.55
C THR A 253 -24.11 -19.20 4.28
N LYS A 254 -22.92 -19.31 3.70
CA LYS A 254 -22.54 -18.71 2.42
C LYS A 254 -23.46 -19.22 1.29
N SER A 255 -23.67 -20.53 1.18
CA SER A 255 -24.45 -21.16 0.10
C SER A 255 -25.94 -20.80 0.06
N ILE A 256 -26.53 -20.34 1.17
CA ILE A 256 -27.97 -20.02 1.27
C ILE A 256 -28.21 -18.52 1.02
N GLY A 257 -27.24 -17.85 0.39
CA GLY A 257 -27.28 -16.43 0.05
C GLY A 257 -26.64 -15.52 1.09
N GLY A 258 -25.91 -16.09 2.06
CA GLY A 258 -25.12 -15.32 3.02
C GLY A 258 -24.08 -14.45 2.32
N GLU A 259 -23.43 -14.97 1.28
CA GLU A 259 -22.43 -14.25 0.49
C GLU A 259 -23.00 -12.96 -0.11
N LEU A 260 -24.13 -13.06 -0.81
CA LEU A 260 -24.83 -11.91 -1.39
C LEU A 260 -25.25 -10.87 -0.34
N VAL A 261 -25.58 -11.32 0.88
CA VAL A 261 -25.89 -10.41 1.99
C VAL A 261 -24.63 -9.75 2.51
N LEU A 262 -23.50 -10.47 2.60
CA LEU A 262 -22.22 -9.91 3.02
C LEU A 262 -21.65 -8.91 2.02
N ASP A 263 -21.55 -9.27 0.74
CA ASP A 263 -21.13 -8.35 -0.34
C ASP A 263 -22.06 -7.14 -0.38
N GLY A 264 -23.36 -7.46 -0.31
CA GLY A 264 -24.42 -6.49 -0.18
C GLY A 264 -24.09 -5.52 0.94
N LEU A 265 -23.88 -5.97 2.18
CA LEU A 265 -23.59 -5.17 3.37
C LEU A 265 -22.25 -4.44 3.33
N ALA A 266 -21.20 -5.01 2.71
CA ALA A 266 -19.87 -4.42 2.59
C ALA A 266 -19.75 -3.39 1.45
N THR A 267 -20.74 -3.31 0.55
CA THR A 267 -20.68 -2.36 -0.58
C THR A 267 -21.23 -0.97 -0.22
N PHE A 268 -20.40 0.08 -0.14
CA PHE A 268 -20.83 1.44 0.20
C PHE A 268 -20.60 2.42 -0.94
N LYS A 269 -21.32 3.54 -0.91
CA LYS A 269 -21.05 4.69 -1.77
C LYS A 269 -20.30 5.71 -0.94
N LEU A 270 -19.06 6.03 -1.33
CA LEU A 270 -18.23 7.01 -0.62
C LEU A 270 -18.45 8.44 -1.14
N ASP A 271 -18.62 8.63 -2.46
CA ASP A 271 -18.88 9.98 -3.05
C ASP A 271 -20.18 10.08 -3.86
N GLY A 272 -21.16 9.23 -3.55
CA GLY A 272 -22.45 9.20 -4.25
C GLY A 272 -22.42 8.56 -5.65
N GLU A 273 -21.28 8.54 -6.33
CA GLU A 273 -21.10 7.97 -7.67
C GLU A 273 -20.50 6.54 -7.65
N ASN A 274 -19.39 6.32 -6.95
CA ASN A 274 -18.70 5.02 -6.93
C ASN A 274 -19.15 4.14 -5.77
N SER A 275 -19.47 2.87 -6.06
CA SER A 275 -19.77 1.85 -5.04
C SER A 275 -18.57 0.93 -4.84
N ILE A 276 -18.05 0.88 -3.63
CA ILE A 276 -16.83 0.14 -3.28
C ILE A 276 -17.20 -1.02 -2.37
N ASN A 277 -16.65 -2.21 -2.63
CA ASN A 277 -16.76 -3.37 -1.76
C ASN A 277 -15.61 -3.37 -0.76
N THR A 278 -15.86 -2.91 0.48
CA THR A 278 -14.81 -2.80 1.51
C THR A 278 -14.21 -4.14 1.92
N ARG A 279 -14.84 -5.28 1.56
CA ARG A 279 -14.30 -6.60 1.87
C ARG A 279 -13.17 -6.99 0.92
N GLU A 280 -13.33 -6.68 -0.37
CA GLU A 280 -12.30 -6.90 -1.39
C GLU A 280 -11.10 -5.99 -1.11
N GLU A 281 -11.34 -4.69 -0.89
CA GLU A 281 -10.29 -3.74 -0.50
C GLU A 281 -9.55 -4.20 0.78
N PHE A 282 -10.28 -4.61 1.83
CA PHE A 282 -9.64 -5.07 3.06
C PHE A 282 -8.77 -6.31 2.84
N ALA A 283 -9.22 -7.27 2.02
CA ALA A 283 -8.44 -8.46 1.71
C ALA A 283 -7.17 -8.12 0.92
N SER A 284 -7.26 -7.24 -0.08
CA SER A 284 -6.11 -6.79 -0.87
C SER A 284 -5.08 -6.04 -0.02
N ILE A 285 -5.53 -5.09 0.81
CA ILE A 285 -4.65 -4.29 1.69
C ILE A 285 -3.92 -5.18 2.68
N MET A 286 -4.64 -6.11 3.29
CA MET A 286 -4.04 -7.00 4.27
C MET A 286 -3.13 -8.06 3.62
N GLY A 287 -3.45 -8.54 2.41
CA GLY A 287 -2.55 -9.41 1.65
C GLY A 287 -1.23 -8.70 1.33
N LEU A 288 -1.31 -7.45 0.89
CA LEU A 288 -0.17 -6.57 0.64
C LEU A 288 0.68 -6.36 1.89
N ILE A 289 0.06 -5.99 3.02
CA ILE A 289 0.81 -5.72 4.27
C ILE A 289 1.43 -7.00 4.84
N LEU A 290 0.72 -8.12 4.79
CA LEU A 290 1.17 -9.36 5.43
C LEU A 290 2.19 -10.14 4.59
N VAL A 291 2.15 -10.07 3.26
CA VAL A 291 3.09 -10.79 2.40
C VAL A 291 4.18 -9.90 1.87
N ASP A 292 3.83 -8.90 1.07
CA ASP A 292 4.84 -8.06 0.43
C ASP A 292 5.49 -7.13 1.47
N GLY A 293 4.69 -6.62 2.41
CA GLY A 293 5.18 -5.81 3.52
C GLY A 293 6.10 -6.58 4.48
N SER A 294 5.81 -7.87 4.77
CA SER A 294 6.67 -8.67 5.66
C SER A 294 7.99 -9.05 4.98
N LYS A 295 7.96 -9.38 3.69
CA LYS A 295 9.19 -9.56 2.88
C LYS A 295 10.07 -8.32 2.94
N LEU A 296 9.49 -7.13 2.74
CA LEU A 296 10.22 -5.87 2.84
C LEU A 296 10.70 -5.51 4.24
N MET A 297 10.10 -6.05 5.30
CA MET A 297 10.62 -5.87 6.66
C MET A 297 11.92 -6.65 6.92
N GLU A 298 12.15 -7.74 6.18
CA GLU A 298 13.36 -8.56 6.26
C GLU A 298 14.38 -8.22 5.18
N ALA A 299 13.99 -7.42 4.18
CA ALA A 299 14.84 -7.00 3.07
C ALA A 299 16.06 -6.20 3.55
N ASP A 300 17.23 -6.52 2.97
CA ASP A 300 18.39 -5.65 3.09
C ASP A 300 18.26 -4.53 2.05
N PHE A 301 17.78 -3.38 2.51
CA PHE A 301 17.60 -2.21 1.66
C PHE A 301 18.91 -1.74 0.98
N ASN A 302 20.10 -2.14 1.44
CA ASN A 302 21.35 -1.82 0.73
C ASN A 302 21.61 -2.69 -0.51
N ASN A 303 20.96 -3.86 -0.61
CA ASN A 303 21.11 -4.80 -1.70
C ASN A 303 19.84 -5.64 -1.87
N LEU A 304 18.89 -5.10 -2.63
CA LEU A 304 17.62 -5.77 -2.87
C LEU A 304 17.80 -7.05 -3.70
N THR A 305 17.14 -8.11 -3.27
CA THR A 305 16.95 -9.32 -4.07
C THR A 305 15.85 -9.13 -5.12
N ASP A 306 15.77 -10.02 -6.10
CA ASP A 306 14.68 -9.98 -7.09
C ASP A 306 13.31 -10.18 -6.41
N ASP A 307 13.24 -10.98 -5.35
CA ASP A 307 12.01 -11.17 -4.56
C ASP A 307 11.57 -9.89 -3.85
N ASP A 308 12.51 -9.07 -3.35
CA ASP A 308 12.20 -7.77 -2.74
C ASP A 308 11.69 -6.77 -3.78
N LYS A 309 12.25 -6.81 -5.00
CA LYS A 309 11.81 -5.96 -6.11
C LYS A 309 10.41 -6.34 -6.60
N ASP A 310 10.11 -7.62 -6.65
CA ASP A 310 8.78 -8.11 -6.99
C ASP A 310 7.77 -7.70 -5.92
N ALA A 311 8.13 -7.79 -4.64
CA ALA A 311 7.29 -7.29 -3.54
C ALA A 311 7.04 -5.77 -3.62
N MET A 312 8.07 -4.96 -3.90
CA MET A 312 7.90 -3.51 -4.10
C MET A 312 7.01 -3.21 -5.32
N SER A 313 7.15 -3.97 -6.41
CA SER A 313 6.33 -3.80 -7.62
C SER A 313 4.88 -4.15 -7.35
N ALA A 314 4.62 -5.26 -6.65
CA ALA A 314 3.28 -5.68 -6.25
C ALA A 314 2.60 -4.58 -5.42
N ILE A 315 3.28 -4.01 -4.42
CA ILE A 315 2.74 -2.92 -3.60
C ILE A 315 2.29 -1.74 -4.46
N ILE A 316 3.08 -1.37 -5.47
CA ILE A 316 2.80 -0.24 -6.35
C ILE A 316 1.64 -0.55 -7.29
N ASP A 317 1.58 -1.75 -7.84
CA ASP A 317 0.48 -2.19 -8.69
C ASP A 317 -0.85 -2.16 -7.93
N TYR A 318 -0.87 -2.58 -6.65
CA TYR A 318 -2.07 -2.46 -5.81
C TYR A 318 -2.50 -1.02 -5.53
N VAL A 319 -1.54 -0.10 -5.44
CA VAL A 319 -1.83 1.33 -5.27
C VAL A 319 -2.41 1.93 -6.55
N ASP A 320 -1.96 1.48 -7.72
CA ASP A 320 -2.48 1.92 -9.03
C ASP A 320 -3.85 1.30 -9.34
N ASP A 321 -4.08 0.05 -8.92
CA ASP A 321 -5.32 -0.69 -9.16
C ASP A 321 -6.48 -0.29 -8.21
N SER A 322 -6.20 0.46 -7.12
CA SER A 322 -7.19 0.86 -6.13
C SER A 322 -7.13 2.35 -5.79
N ASP A 323 -8.13 3.11 -6.25
CA ASP A 323 -8.37 4.53 -5.88
C ASP A 323 -8.32 4.74 -4.35
N TYR A 324 -8.76 3.72 -3.62
CA TYR A 324 -8.81 3.70 -2.18
C TYR A 324 -7.41 3.62 -1.55
N MET A 325 -6.57 2.73 -2.07
CA MET A 325 -5.18 2.61 -1.63
C MET A 325 -4.32 3.77 -2.06
N ALA A 326 -4.55 4.32 -3.26
CA ALA A 326 -3.94 5.56 -3.69
C ALA A 326 -4.22 6.70 -2.70
N THR A 327 -5.47 6.83 -2.24
CA THR A 327 -5.85 7.85 -1.25
C THR A 327 -5.17 7.61 0.11
N ILE A 328 -5.16 6.38 0.59
CA ILE A 328 -4.51 6.04 1.87
C ILE A 328 -3.00 6.29 1.82
N MET A 329 -2.35 5.81 0.76
CA MET A 329 -0.90 5.97 0.58
C MET A 329 -0.51 7.43 0.38
N ALA A 330 -1.28 8.21 -0.38
CA ALA A 330 -1.04 9.64 -0.51
C ALA A 330 -1.14 10.34 0.87
N GLY A 331 -2.16 10.01 1.66
CA GLY A 331 -2.28 10.52 3.03
C GLY A 331 -1.10 10.15 3.92
N LEU A 332 -0.67 8.87 3.91
CA LEU A 332 0.49 8.41 4.70
C LEU A 332 1.80 9.09 4.26
N LEU A 333 2.03 9.22 2.96
CA LEU A 333 3.23 9.85 2.41
C LEU A 333 3.28 11.35 2.70
N ASN A 334 2.15 12.06 2.62
CA ASN A 334 2.05 13.46 3.06
C ASN A 334 2.47 13.61 4.52
N VAL A 335 1.97 12.74 5.39
CA VAL A 335 2.28 12.75 6.82
C VAL A 335 3.76 12.48 7.07
N MET A 336 4.35 11.51 6.38
CA MET A 336 5.79 11.27 6.46
C MET A 336 6.58 12.50 6.01
N GLY A 337 6.19 13.12 4.90
CA GLY A 337 6.78 14.36 4.40
C GLY A 337 6.77 15.47 5.46
N ASP A 338 5.59 15.76 6.01
CA ASP A 338 5.38 16.87 6.95
C ASP A 338 6.10 16.64 8.30
N ILE A 339 6.05 15.42 8.85
CA ILE A 339 6.71 15.11 10.13
C ILE A 339 8.22 15.23 9.99
N LEU A 340 8.77 14.74 8.89
CA LEU A 340 10.22 14.71 8.70
C LEU A 340 10.76 16.09 8.34
N GLU A 341 10.00 16.91 7.60
CA GLU A 341 10.30 18.33 7.40
C GLU A 341 10.34 19.09 8.73
N ASP A 342 9.36 18.90 9.61
CA ASP A 342 9.32 19.54 10.94
C ASP A 342 10.46 19.03 11.85
N GLN A 343 10.75 17.72 11.85
CA GLN A 343 11.83 17.15 12.66
C GLN A 343 13.21 17.60 12.19
N MET A 344 13.43 17.72 10.89
CA MET A 344 14.66 18.26 10.31
C MET A 344 14.82 19.76 10.63
N ALA A 345 13.73 20.53 10.58
CA ALA A 345 13.75 21.94 10.96
C ALA A 345 14.09 22.16 12.44
N ASP A 346 13.61 21.30 13.34
CA ASP A 346 13.87 21.37 14.78
C ASP A 346 15.23 20.78 15.20
N ALA A 347 15.75 19.79 14.47
CA ALA A 347 17.02 19.15 14.78
C ALA A 347 18.24 20.04 14.52
N GLY A 348 18.07 21.17 13.81
CA GLY A 348 19.18 22.06 13.48
C GLY A 348 20.26 21.37 12.63
N THR A 349 19.91 20.29 11.93
CA THR A 349 20.82 19.49 11.08
C THR A 349 21.28 20.24 9.83
N GLY A 350 20.82 21.48 9.62
CA GLY A 350 21.34 22.37 8.58
C GLY A 350 22.79 22.83 8.75
N ASP A 351 23.53 22.38 9.78
CA ASP A 351 24.88 22.86 10.13
C ASP A 351 25.99 21.78 10.06
N GLU A 352 25.67 20.53 9.68
CA GLU A 352 26.69 19.45 9.56
C GLU A 352 26.84 18.94 8.12
N GLY A 353 27.49 19.74 7.26
CA GLY A 353 28.46 19.32 6.23
C GLY A 353 28.16 18.13 5.30
N GLY A 354 26.91 17.71 5.13
CA GLY A 354 26.46 16.64 4.24
C GLY A 354 25.50 17.18 3.17
N ILE A 355 25.55 16.65 1.94
CA ILE A 355 24.50 16.85 0.94
C ILE A 355 23.28 16.13 1.51
N ASP A 356 22.40 16.89 2.16
CA ASP A 356 21.20 16.37 2.78
C ASP A 356 20.22 15.93 1.67
N PHE A 357 20.41 14.72 1.16
CA PHE A 357 19.54 14.08 0.18
C PHE A 357 18.17 13.71 0.77
N VAL A 358 18.10 13.63 2.10
CA VAL A 358 16.94 13.17 2.84
C VAL A 358 15.85 14.26 2.89
N THR A 359 16.21 15.52 3.13
CA THR A 359 15.23 16.63 3.14
C THR A 359 14.52 16.82 1.79
N PRO A 360 15.21 16.91 0.64
CA PRO A 360 14.57 16.99 -0.67
C PRO A 360 13.72 15.75 -1.00
N MET A 361 14.14 14.55 -0.58
CA MET A 361 13.37 13.31 -0.79
C MET A 361 11.98 13.40 -0.16
N PHE A 362 11.88 13.90 1.07
CA PHE A 362 10.59 14.03 1.74
C PHE A 362 9.72 15.14 1.17
N SER A 363 10.31 16.20 0.61
CA SER A 363 9.56 17.26 -0.08
C SER A 363 8.76 16.75 -1.29
N VAL A 364 9.18 15.64 -1.92
CA VAL A 364 8.45 15.00 -3.03
C VAL A 364 7.07 14.52 -2.58
N PHE A 365 6.97 14.04 -1.33
CA PHE A 365 5.76 13.48 -0.77
C PHE A 365 4.84 14.54 -0.16
N SER A 366 5.34 15.73 0.17
CA SER A 366 4.50 16.81 0.70
C SER A 366 3.48 17.30 -0.34
N GLY A 367 2.22 17.40 0.09
CA GLY A 367 1.07 17.74 -0.74
C GLY A 367 0.75 16.76 -1.87
N ILE A 368 1.21 15.51 -1.84
CA ILE A 368 0.91 14.50 -2.87
C ILE A 368 -0.57 14.12 -2.88
N THR A 369 -1.15 13.93 -4.07
CA THR A 369 -2.54 13.51 -4.24
C THR A 369 -2.65 12.05 -4.67
N ALA A 370 -3.84 11.45 -4.54
CA ALA A 370 -4.08 10.06 -4.95
C ALA A 370 -3.72 9.80 -6.42
N ASP A 371 -4.11 10.72 -7.32
CA ASP A 371 -3.83 10.62 -8.77
C ASP A 371 -2.33 10.71 -9.11
N GLU A 372 -1.51 11.28 -8.21
CA GLU A 372 -0.07 11.45 -8.42
C GLU A 372 0.75 10.30 -7.80
N VAL A 373 0.19 9.62 -6.78
CA VAL A 373 0.94 8.71 -5.92
C VAL A 373 1.53 7.53 -6.70
N GLY A 374 0.76 6.92 -7.61
CA GLY A 374 1.21 5.78 -8.40
C GLY A 374 2.42 6.14 -9.27
N GLY A 375 2.34 7.25 -10.00
CA GLY A 375 3.44 7.72 -10.84
C GLY A 375 4.70 8.10 -10.05
N VAL A 376 4.54 8.67 -8.85
CA VAL A 376 5.68 8.98 -7.96
C VAL A 376 6.32 7.71 -7.42
N LEU A 377 5.51 6.74 -6.96
CA LEU A 377 6.01 5.47 -6.44
C LEU A 377 6.74 4.65 -7.52
N VAL A 378 6.21 4.60 -8.75
CA VAL A 378 6.92 3.95 -9.89
C VAL A 378 8.27 4.63 -10.14
N THR A 379 8.31 5.96 -10.12
CA THR A 379 9.57 6.70 -10.34
C THR A 379 10.59 6.40 -9.24
N PHE A 380 10.16 6.39 -7.98
CA PHE A 380 11.03 6.01 -6.86
C PHE A 380 11.47 4.56 -6.91
N LYS A 381 10.59 3.63 -7.29
CA LYS A 381 10.92 2.22 -7.49
C LYS A 381 12.02 2.07 -8.54
N ASP A 382 11.82 2.64 -9.72
CA ASP A 382 12.77 2.53 -10.84
C ASP A 382 14.13 3.17 -10.47
N PHE A 383 14.10 4.30 -9.77
CA PHE A 383 15.30 4.95 -9.24
C PHE A 383 15.99 4.06 -8.20
N TYR A 384 15.23 3.49 -7.26
CA TYR A 384 15.75 2.67 -6.17
C TYR A 384 16.37 1.36 -6.67
N PHE A 385 15.71 0.69 -7.62
CA PHE A 385 16.22 -0.54 -8.23
C PHE A 385 17.54 -0.26 -8.96
N LEU A 386 17.61 0.83 -9.72
CA LEU A 386 18.85 1.21 -10.39
C LEU A 386 20.00 1.41 -9.39
N ILE A 387 19.80 2.20 -8.34
CA ILE A 387 20.87 2.50 -7.38
C ILE A 387 21.23 1.28 -6.51
N SER A 388 20.28 0.38 -6.25
CA SER A 388 20.55 -0.90 -5.58
C SER A 388 21.38 -1.83 -6.48
N ASP A 389 20.94 -2.07 -7.72
CA ASP A 389 21.55 -3.03 -8.65
C ASP A 389 22.97 -2.66 -9.05
N GLU A 390 23.23 -1.36 -9.14
CA GLU A 390 24.54 -0.86 -9.48
C GLU A 390 25.47 -0.73 -8.25
N GLY A 391 24.97 -1.00 -7.03
CA GLY A 391 25.77 -0.98 -5.80
C GLY A 391 25.99 0.41 -5.18
N VAL A 392 25.20 1.41 -5.58
CA VAL A 392 25.32 2.79 -5.09
C VAL A 392 25.01 2.83 -3.58
N LEU A 393 23.98 2.10 -3.14
CA LEU A 393 23.56 2.09 -1.74
C LEU A 393 24.65 1.50 -0.82
N GLU A 394 25.32 0.44 -1.27
CA GLU A 394 26.47 -0.14 -0.56
C GLU A 394 27.63 0.88 -0.48
N ALA A 395 27.92 1.58 -1.58
CA ALA A 395 28.94 2.62 -1.60
C ALA A 395 28.62 3.78 -0.63
N ILE A 396 27.37 4.25 -0.60
CA ILE A 396 26.91 5.27 0.37
C ILE A 396 27.07 4.76 1.81
N SER A 397 26.63 3.53 2.09
CA SER A 397 26.67 2.92 3.43
C SER A 397 28.10 2.74 3.96
N SER A 398 29.06 2.50 3.06
CA SER A 398 30.48 2.38 3.40
C SER A 398 31.13 3.72 3.78
N GLY A 399 30.52 4.85 3.40
CA GLY A 399 31.08 6.19 3.56
C GLY A 399 32.33 6.45 2.72
N ASP A 400 32.61 5.60 1.72
CA ASP A 400 33.75 5.76 0.82
C ASP A 400 33.34 6.56 -0.43
N ASN A 401 33.69 7.84 -0.43
CA ASN A 401 33.44 8.75 -1.56
C ASN A 401 34.12 8.29 -2.86
N THR A 402 35.21 7.53 -2.79
CA THR A 402 35.89 6.98 -3.97
C THR A 402 35.06 5.86 -4.57
N ALA A 403 34.58 4.93 -3.74
CA ALA A 403 33.70 3.86 -4.17
C ALA A 403 32.37 4.40 -4.73
N LEU A 404 31.82 5.45 -4.10
CA LEU A 404 30.61 6.11 -4.58
C LEU A 404 30.80 6.75 -5.95
N SER A 405 31.95 7.43 -6.15
CA SER A 405 32.32 7.99 -7.44
C SER A 405 32.49 6.89 -8.49
N GLU A 406 33.22 5.81 -8.21
CA GLU A 406 33.37 4.67 -9.13
C GLU A 406 32.02 4.06 -9.56
N VAL A 407 31.08 3.91 -8.62
CA VAL A 407 29.77 3.34 -8.93
C VAL A 407 28.91 4.31 -9.74
N PHE A 408 28.82 5.58 -9.36
CA PHE A 408 27.98 6.55 -10.09
C PHE A 408 28.44 6.78 -11.53
N THR A 409 29.73 6.58 -11.76
CA THR A 409 30.39 6.82 -13.05
C THR A 409 30.40 5.60 -13.97
N LYS A 410 30.13 4.41 -13.41
CA LYS A 410 29.99 3.17 -14.17
C LYS A 410 28.86 3.27 -15.21
N LYS A 411 29.07 2.66 -16.38
CA LYS A 411 28.02 2.48 -17.39
C LYS A 411 27.01 1.42 -16.96
N VAL A 412 25.72 1.73 -17.07
CA VAL A 412 24.62 0.80 -16.74
C VAL A 412 24.60 -0.33 -17.76
N GLU A 413 24.68 -1.57 -17.28
CA GLU A 413 24.70 -2.74 -18.16
C GLU A 413 23.36 -2.88 -18.91
N GLY A 414 23.41 -2.92 -20.24
CA GLY A 414 22.21 -3.09 -21.08
C GLY A 414 21.40 -1.81 -21.35
N ASP A 415 21.82 -0.63 -20.88
CA ASP A 415 21.17 0.63 -21.27
C ASP A 415 21.47 0.96 -22.74
N PRO A 416 20.46 1.10 -23.61
CA PRO A 416 20.67 1.34 -25.05
C PRO A 416 21.31 2.69 -25.36
N GLU A 417 21.27 3.63 -24.41
CA GLU A 417 21.85 4.96 -24.52
C GLU A 417 23.27 5.05 -23.91
N ASN A 418 23.81 3.95 -23.39
CA ASN A 418 25.15 3.87 -22.78
C ASN A 418 25.37 4.96 -21.71
N ARG A 419 24.36 5.21 -20.87
CA ARG A 419 24.43 6.20 -19.79
C ARG A 419 25.17 5.65 -18.58
N THR A 420 25.74 6.58 -17.81
CA THR A 420 26.25 6.30 -16.46
C THR A 420 25.11 6.04 -15.49
N VAL A 421 25.38 5.41 -14.34
CA VAL A 421 24.39 5.18 -13.27
C VAL A 421 23.74 6.51 -12.85
N LEU A 422 24.55 7.55 -12.64
CA LEU A 422 24.05 8.87 -12.25
C LEU A 422 23.16 9.51 -13.33
N SER A 423 23.58 9.48 -14.59
CA SER A 423 22.79 10.04 -15.71
C SER A 423 21.46 9.28 -15.89
N LYS A 424 21.47 7.95 -15.75
CA LYS A 424 20.26 7.15 -15.79
C LYS A 424 19.34 7.46 -14.62
N ALA A 425 19.88 7.59 -13.41
CA ALA A 425 19.13 7.91 -12.20
C ALA A 425 18.43 9.26 -12.32
N ILE A 426 19.15 10.26 -12.82
CA ILE A 426 18.59 11.59 -13.07
C ILE A 426 17.53 11.56 -14.18
N SER A 427 17.74 10.79 -15.25
CA SER A 427 16.72 10.62 -16.30
C SER A 427 15.42 10.01 -15.76
N ILE A 428 15.49 9.08 -14.81
CA ILE A 428 14.31 8.49 -14.16
C ILE A 428 13.59 9.57 -13.34
N LEU A 429 14.31 10.28 -12.47
CA LEU A 429 13.73 11.32 -11.61
C LEU A 429 13.16 12.51 -12.41
N ASN A 430 13.76 12.86 -13.54
CA ASN A 430 13.26 13.90 -14.43
C ASN A 430 11.98 13.49 -15.19
N GLY A 431 11.66 12.20 -15.21
CA GLY A 431 10.43 11.67 -15.82
C GLY A 431 9.14 12.05 -15.07
N ASN A 432 9.26 12.55 -13.83
CA ASN A 432 8.12 12.94 -13.00
C ASN A 432 8.36 14.34 -12.37
N SER A 433 7.36 15.21 -12.50
CA SER A 433 7.47 16.61 -12.08
C SER A 433 7.67 16.81 -10.58
N ARG A 434 7.29 15.84 -9.74
CA ARG A 434 7.48 15.91 -8.29
C ARG A 434 8.88 15.47 -7.87
N THR A 435 9.43 14.46 -8.52
CA THR A 435 10.79 13.95 -8.24
C THR A 435 11.89 14.80 -8.86
N VAL A 436 11.56 15.73 -9.77
CA VAL A 436 12.54 16.60 -10.44
C VAL A 436 13.38 17.43 -9.46
N VAL A 437 12.87 17.72 -8.27
CA VAL A 437 13.61 18.42 -7.21
C VAL A 437 14.85 17.64 -6.77
N LEU A 438 14.82 16.31 -6.84
CA LEU A 438 15.94 15.43 -6.50
C LEU A 438 17.05 15.46 -7.55
N VAL A 439 16.72 15.84 -8.78
CA VAL A 439 17.72 16.01 -9.85
C VAL A 439 18.75 17.05 -9.44
N THR A 440 18.33 18.19 -8.89
CA THR A 440 19.26 19.22 -8.42
C THR A 440 20.21 18.70 -7.35
N THR A 441 19.72 17.88 -6.42
CA THR A 441 20.57 17.29 -5.38
C THR A 441 21.60 16.33 -5.97
N LEU A 442 21.19 15.50 -6.94
CA LEU A 442 22.12 14.63 -7.66
C LEU A 442 23.12 15.44 -8.51
N THR A 443 22.69 16.53 -9.15
CA THR A 443 23.60 17.45 -9.87
C THR A 443 24.65 18.04 -8.93
N LYS A 444 24.27 18.46 -7.72
CA LYS A 444 25.21 18.96 -6.71
C LYS A 444 26.23 17.87 -6.32
N MET A 445 25.80 16.61 -6.15
CA MET A 445 26.72 15.49 -5.94
C MET A 445 27.68 15.31 -7.12
N THR A 446 27.23 15.56 -8.34
CA THR A 446 28.10 15.53 -9.53
C THR A 446 29.25 16.53 -9.42
N PHE A 447 28.95 17.77 -9.03
CA PHE A 447 29.98 18.80 -8.82
C PHE A 447 30.94 18.46 -7.69
N ALA A 448 30.45 17.84 -6.62
CA ALA A 448 31.30 17.32 -5.54
C ALA A 448 32.35 16.33 -6.04
N MET A 449 31.91 15.38 -6.86
CA MET A 449 32.79 14.36 -7.44
C MET A 449 33.83 14.97 -8.38
N MET A 450 33.44 15.95 -9.19
CA MET A 450 34.36 16.63 -10.14
C MET A 450 35.35 17.56 -9.46
N ALA A 451 35.00 18.17 -8.33
CA ALA A 451 35.89 19.02 -7.56
C ALA A 451 36.85 18.22 -6.64
N GLU A 452 36.84 16.88 -6.73
CA GLU A 452 37.60 15.97 -5.86
C GLU A 452 37.42 16.28 -4.35
N SER A 453 36.25 16.81 -3.95
CA SER A 453 36.02 17.24 -2.58
C SER A 453 35.92 16.04 -1.64
N GLU A 454 36.76 16.00 -0.60
CA GLU A 454 36.67 14.99 0.46
C GLU A 454 35.43 15.20 1.36
N GLU A 455 34.88 16.43 1.42
CA GLU A 455 33.72 16.78 2.23
C GLU A 455 32.52 17.13 1.35
N MET A 456 31.41 16.40 1.51
CA MET A 456 30.15 16.62 0.80
C MET A 456 29.28 17.69 1.51
N GLY A 457 29.74 18.94 1.67
CA GLY A 457 29.06 19.97 2.50
C GLY A 457 28.76 21.32 1.84
N GLU A 458 28.72 22.41 2.64
CA GLU A 458 28.44 23.80 2.21
C GLU A 458 29.33 24.30 1.06
N GLU A 459 30.55 23.78 0.97
CA GLU A 459 31.51 24.14 -0.07
C GLU A 459 31.03 23.73 -1.47
N ILE A 460 30.34 22.60 -1.59
CA ILE A 460 29.78 22.12 -2.87
C ILE A 460 28.54 22.89 -3.27
N GLU A 461 27.70 23.28 -2.30
CA GLU A 461 26.55 24.13 -2.60
C GLU A 461 27.01 25.51 -3.08
N ALA A 462 28.06 26.06 -2.47
CA ALA A 462 28.68 27.30 -2.93
C ALA A 462 29.30 27.17 -4.33
N VAL A 463 30.00 26.07 -4.63
CA VAL A 463 30.56 25.78 -5.97
C VAL A 463 29.44 25.65 -7.01
N TYR A 464 28.38 24.89 -6.71
CA TYR A 464 27.23 24.72 -7.58
C TYR A 464 26.55 26.06 -7.89
N ASP A 465 26.25 26.85 -6.86
CA ASP A 465 25.59 28.15 -7.00
C ASP A 465 26.47 29.17 -7.75
N ASP A 466 27.79 29.19 -7.49
CA ASP A 466 28.72 30.07 -8.18
C ASP A 466 28.86 29.71 -9.68
N VAL A 467 29.01 28.42 -10.01
CA VAL A 467 29.03 27.96 -11.41
C VAL A 467 27.71 28.32 -12.09
N LYS A 468 26.58 28.07 -11.44
CA LYS A 468 25.24 28.39 -11.97
C LYS A 468 25.04 29.89 -12.21
N ASP A 469 25.44 30.73 -11.26
CA ASP A 469 25.34 32.19 -11.39
C ASP A 469 26.23 32.71 -12.53
N LYS A 470 27.42 32.14 -12.70
CA LYS A 470 28.34 32.46 -13.81
C LYS A 470 27.80 31.97 -15.15
N VAL A 471 27.21 30.77 -15.22
CA VAL A 471 26.55 30.27 -16.43
C VAL A 471 25.34 31.15 -16.78
N ASN A 472 24.52 31.55 -15.82
CA ASN A 472 23.42 32.50 -16.06
C ASN A 472 23.92 33.88 -16.52
N THR A 473 25.04 34.35 -15.95
CA THR A 473 25.69 35.58 -16.42
C THR A 473 26.18 35.44 -17.86
N THR A 474 26.66 34.24 -18.24
CA THR A 474 27.09 33.91 -19.60
C THR A 474 25.90 33.95 -20.56
N VAL A 475 24.78 33.33 -20.18
CA VAL A 475 23.53 33.35 -20.96
C VAL A 475 23.08 34.77 -21.28
N ALA A 476 23.13 35.68 -20.30
CA ALA A 476 22.79 37.08 -20.53
C ALA A 476 23.70 37.77 -21.57
N LYS A 477 24.95 37.32 -21.74
CA LYS A 477 25.87 37.82 -22.77
C LYS A 477 25.65 37.18 -24.14
N LEU A 478 25.08 35.96 -24.19
CA LEU A 478 24.81 35.27 -25.47
C LEU A 478 23.80 36.03 -26.34
N ASP A 479 22.89 36.79 -25.72
CA ASP A 479 21.96 37.69 -26.40
C ASP A 479 22.67 38.88 -27.08
N GLU A 480 23.87 39.24 -26.64
CA GLU A 480 24.68 40.31 -27.23
C GLU A 480 25.52 39.84 -28.43
N CYS A 481 25.58 38.52 -28.68
CA CYS A 481 26.36 37.91 -29.76
C CYS A 481 25.55 37.82 -31.06
N ASP A 482 26.17 38.17 -32.19
CA ASP A 482 25.48 38.26 -33.49
C ASP A 482 25.39 36.91 -34.23
N THR A 483 26.25 35.95 -33.87
CA THR A 483 26.37 34.66 -34.55
C THR A 483 26.47 33.49 -33.58
N ARG A 484 26.03 32.30 -34.01
CA ARG A 484 26.16 31.08 -33.21
C ARG A 484 27.61 30.75 -32.85
N GLU A 485 28.55 30.90 -33.79
CA GLU A 485 29.99 30.69 -33.51
C GLU A 485 30.48 31.64 -32.41
N GLU A 486 30.05 32.90 -32.42
CA GLU A 486 30.39 33.87 -31.36
C GLU A 486 29.75 33.53 -30.01
N LYS A 487 28.51 33.00 -30.03
CA LYS A 487 27.84 32.51 -28.82
C LYS A 487 28.56 31.31 -28.21
N VAL A 488 28.91 30.30 -29.02
CA VAL A 488 29.61 29.10 -28.54
C VAL A 488 30.99 29.45 -28.00
N GLU A 489 31.75 30.32 -28.67
CA GLU A 489 33.08 30.74 -28.18
C GLU A 489 32.99 31.55 -26.87
N THR A 490 31.97 32.41 -26.75
CA THR A 490 31.70 33.17 -25.52
C THR A 490 31.31 32.23 -24.38
N ALA A 491 30.40 31.30 -24.64
CA ALA A 491 30.02 30.27 -23.69
C ALA A 491 31.21 29.42 -23.25
N LYS A 492 32.03 28.95 -24.20
CA LYS A 492 33.23 28.14 -23.93
C LYS A 492 34.20 28.86 -22.99
N THR A 493 34.49 30.13 -23.28
CA THR A 493 35.43 30.93 -22.48
C THR A 493 34.92 31.17 -21.07
N ASP A 494 33.67 31.59 -20.92
CA ASP A 494 33.11 31.95 -19.63
C ASP A 494 32.83 30.72 -18.75
N ILE A 495 32.41 29.59 -19.35
CA ILE A 495 32.20 28.33 -18.65
C ILE A 495 33.53 27.73 -18.19
N ALA A 496 34.56 27.69 -19.05
CA ALA A 496 35.90 27.24 -18.64
C ALA A 496 36.43 28.06 -17.46
N ALA A 497 36.28 29.38 -17.51
CA ALA A 497 36.68 30.26 -16.42
C ALA A 497 35.88 29.97 -15.13
N ALA A 498 34.57 29.76 -15.23
CA ALA A 498 33.71 29.46 -14.10
C ALA A 498 34.10 28.15 -13.39
N LEU A 499 34.40 27.11 -14.16
CA LEU A 499 34.78 25.79 -13.64
C LEU A 499 36.21 25.80 -13.07
N THR A 500 37.16 26.44 -13.76
CA THR A 500 38.55 26.57 -13.27
C THR A 500 38.64 27.38 -11.98
N GLU A 501 37.79 28.40 -11.81
CA GLU A 501 37.75 29.21 -10.58
C GLU A 501 37.24 28.41 -9.35
N ASN A 502 36.63 27.25 -9.57
CA ASN A 502 36.14 26.33 -8.55
C ASN A 502 36.94 25.00 -8.53
N ASP A 503 38.19 25.03 -9.01
CA ASP A 503 39.11 23.89 -9.03
C ASP A 503 38.60 22.66 -9.82
N ILE A 504 37.69 22.88 -10.79
CA ILE A 504 37.23 21.85 -11.73
C ILE A 504 37.98 22.03 -13.05
N GLU A 505 38.95 21.15 -13.30
CA GLU A 505 39.74 21.15 -14.54
C GLU A 505 39.13 20.19 -15.59
N LEU A 506 38.95 20.69 -16.81
CA LEU A 506 38.35 19.93 -17.92
C LEU A 506 39.12 20.11 -19.21
N GLU A 507 39.04 19.11 -20.07
CA GLU A 507 39.55 19.24 -21.44
C GLU A 507 38.73 20.22 -22.26
N ASP A 508 39.42 20.97 -23.12
CA ASP A 508 38.85 21.98 -24.01
C ASP A 508 37.70 21.45 -24.89
N GLU A 509 37.73 20.15 -25.25
CA GLU A 509 36.70 19.50 -26.07
C GLU A 509 35.38 19.34 -25.31
N ILE A 510 35.44 19.05 -24.01
CA ILE A 510 34.25 18.95 -23.15
C ILE A 510 33.65 20.32 -22.89
N VAL A 511 34.48 21.32 -22.60
CA VAL A 511 34.01 22.70 -22.45
C VAL A 511 33.32 23.19 -23.73
N GLU A 512 33.82 22.79 -24.90
CA GLU A 512 33.21 23.12 -26.19
C GLU A 512 31.84 22.44 -26.39
N GLN A 513 31.69 21.18 -26.00
CA GLN A 513 30.39 20.48 -26.03
C GLN A 513 29.38 21.13 -25.07
N LEU A 514 29.82 21.47 -23.85
CA LEU A 514 29.00 22.16 -22.85
C LEU A 514 28.55 23.54 -23.35
N ALA A 515 29.44 24.26 -24.02
CA ALA A 515 29.12 25.54 -24.64
C ALA A 515 28.11 25.42 -25.79
N ASP A 516 28.24 24.42 -26.67
CA ASP A 516 27.30 24.19 -27.77
C ASP A 516 25.90 23.80 -27.24
N GLU A 517 25.84 22.99 -26.20
CA GLU A 517 24.58 22.59 -25.57
C GLU A 517 23.89 23.77 -24.84
N LEU A 518 24.65 24.59 -24.11
CA LEU A 518 24.11 25.81 -23.50
C LEU A 518 23.49 26.73 -24.57
N VAL A 519 24.18 26.90 -25.70
CA VAL A 519 23.66 27.70 -26.82
C VAL A 519 22.42 27.04 -27.43
N ASN A 520 22.35 25.72 -27.54
CA ASN A 520 21.15 25.01 -27.99
C ASN A 520 19.95 25.27 -27.09
N VAL A 521 20.13 25.23 -25.77
CA VAL A 521 19.06 25.49 -24.79
C VAL A 521 18.58 26.94 -24.86
N VAL A 522 19.49 27.90 -24.99
CA VAL A 522 19.17 29.33 -25.12
C VAL A 522 18.49 29.66 -26.46
N GLU A 523 18.84 28.96 -27.54
CA GLU A 523 18.25 29.16 -28.87
C GLU A 523 16.92 28.40 -29.07
N ALA A 524 16.51 27.53 -28.15
CA ALA A 524 15.24 26.84 -28.20
C ALA A 524 14.05 27.82 -28.07
N GLU A 525 12.92 27.51 -28.74
CA GLU A 525 11.75 28.40 -28.75
C GLU A 525 11.17 28.58 -27.33
N GLY A 526 11.27 29.81 -26.79
CA GLY A 526 10.62 30.19 -25.52
C GLY A 526 11.55 30.62 -24.38
N PHE A 527 12.86 30.77 -24.64
CA PHE A 527 13.81 31.23 -23.63
C PHE A 527 13.66 32.74 -23.30
N ASP A 528 13.53 33.09 -22.01
CA ASP A 528 13.42 34.47 -21.51
C ASP A 528 14.32 34.68 -20.27
N GLY A 529 15.56 35.11 -20.50
CA GLY A 529 16.46 35.55 -19.43
C GLY A 529 17.34 34.45 -18.83
N ASN A 530 17.11 34.09 -17.56
CA ASN A 530 17.95 33.12 -16.83
C ASN A 530 17.51 31.69 -17.11
N LEU A 531 18.43 30.73 -17.03
CA LEU A 531 18.09 29.31 -17.04
C LEU A 531 17.22 28.97 -15.83
N THR A 532 16.16 28.20 -16.07
CA THR A 532 15.47 27.50 -14.99
C THR A 532 16.36 26.40 -14.41
N GLU A 533 16.06 25.94 -13.18
CA GLU A 533 16.81 24.84 -12.54
C GLU A 533 16.90 23.59 -13.45
N ALA A 534 15.77 23.24 -14.08
CA ALA A 534 15.68 22.09 -14.96
C ALA A 534 16.57 22.24 -16.20
N GLN A 535 16.60 23.43 -16.80
CA GLN A 535 17.45 23.71 -17.97
C GLN A 535 18.93 23.71 -17.61
N PHE A 536 19.30 24.28 -16.45
CA PHE A 536 20.68 24.23 -15.97
C PHE A 536 21.12 22.79 -15.70
N ASN A 537 20.30 22.01 -14.98
CA ASN A 537 20.57 20.61 -14.72
C ASN A 537 20.71 19.80 -16.03
N GLU A 538 19.84 20.01 -17.03
CA GLU A 538 19.92 19.34 -18.33
C GLU A 538 21.26 19.60 -19.05
N VAL A 539 21.73 20.85 -19.04
CA VAL A 539 23.03 21.24 -19.61
C VAL A 539 24.19 20.56 -18.86
N MET A 540 24.15 20.57 -17.52
CA MET A 540 25.21 19.98 -16.70
C MET A 540 25.24 18.43 -16.77
N LEU A 541 24.10 17.79 -17.00
CA LEU A 541 23.98 16.33 -17.11
C LEU A 541 24.67 15.75 -18.32
N LYS A 542 24.40 16.33 -19.50
CA LYS A 542 25.08 15.94 -20.74
C LYS A 542 26.59 16.12 -20.63
N TYR A 543 27.00 17.13 -19.87
CA TYR A 543 28.40 17.39 -19.59
C TYR A 543 29.04 16.36 -18.66
N TYR A 544 28.34 15.90 -17.61
CA TYR A 544 28.85 14.82 -16.76
C TYR A 544 29.10 13.53 -17.55
N ASP A 545 28.19 13.16 -18.45
CA ASP A 545 28.38 11.97 -19.30
C ASP A 545 29.62 12.09 -20.20
N ALA A 546 29.91 13.29 -20.73
CA ALA A 546 31.11 13.56 -21.52
C ALA A 546 32.39 13.56 -20.67
N PHE A 547 32.34 14.14 -19.46
CA PHE A 547 33.46 14.09 -18.50
C PHE A 547 33.81 12.65 -18.12
N MET A 548 32.81 11.81 -17.91
CA MET A 548 33.05 10.40 -17.59
C MET A 548 33.61 9.60 -18.75
N GLU A 549 33.18 9.86 -19.98
CA GLU A 549 33.78 9.24 -21.18
C GLU A 549 35.28 9.56 -21.28
N GLN A 550 35.69 10.80 -20.98
CA GLN A 550 37.10 11.19 -20.94
C GLN A 550 37.89 10.44 -19.85
N MET A 551 37.38 10.38 -18.62
CA MET A 551 38.03 9.66 -17.52
C MET A 551 38.24 8.16 -17.85
N GLU A 552 37.30 7.53 -18.56
CA GLU A 552 37.45 6.16 -19.05
C GLU A 552 38.54 6.04 -20.13
N GLU A 553 38.65 7.02 -21.03
CA GLU A 553 39.71 7.05 -22.06
C GLU A 553 41.11 7.26 -21.46
N GLU A 554 41.23 8.12 -20.45
CA GLU A 554 42.48 8.36 -19.73
C GLU A 554 42.94 7.13 -18.94
N ASN A 555 42.03 6.45 -18.24
CA ASN A 555 42.33 5.22 -17.51
C ASN A 555 42.73 4.06 -18.45
N ASN A 556 42.08 3.95 -19.61
CA ASN A 556 42.41 2.93 -20.61
C ASN A 556 43.74 3.21 -21.34
N ASN A 557 44.11 4.49 -21.51
CA ASN A 557 45.38 4.88 -22.13
C ASN A 557 46.56 4.92 -21.12
N GLY A 558 46.30 5.15 -19.84
CA GLY A 558 47.29 5.13 -18.75
C GLY A 558 47.83 3.73 -18.44
N GLY A 559 47.01 2.68 -18.56
CA GLY A 559 47.42 1.29 -18.36
C GLY A 559 48.41 0.73 -19.41
N ALA A 560 48.57 1.39 -20.56
CA ALA A 560 49.55 1.02 -21.58
C ALA A 560 50.93 1.67 -21.37
N GLY A 561 51.05 2.64 -20.45
CA GLY A 561 52.26 3.44 -20.23
C GLY A 561 53.30 2.85 -19.27
N ASP A 562 52.90 2.00 -18.33
CA ASP A 562 53.79 1.45 -17.29
C ASP A 562 54.46 0.10 -17.66
N ALA A 563 54.34 -0.33 -18.92
CA ALA A 563 54.97 -1.54 -19.45
C ALA A 563 56.07 -1.26 -20.51
N GLN A 564 56.88 -0.20 -20.34
CA GLN A 564 58.10 0.01 -21.13
C GLN A 564 59.37 0.23 -20.29
#